data_AF-V2W7E0-F1
#
_entry.id   AF-V2W7E0-F1
#
_cell.length_a   1.000
_cell.length_b   1.000
_cell.length_c   1.000
_cell.angle_alpha   90.00
_cell.angle_beta   90.00
_cell.angle_gamma   90.00
#
_symmetry.space_group_name_H-M   'P 1'
#
loop_
_entity.id
_entity.type
_entity.pdbx_description
1 polymer ?
#
loop_
_entity_poly.entity_id
_entity_poly.type
_entity_poly.pdbx_seq_one_letter_code
_entity_poly.pdbx_strand_id
1 'polypeptide(L)'
;DTRRFLTEVEIYLRMHPAEYDTDKKKCLFLLSYLRGKDTQSWKQRNTDLIFNWKSSDDELKWDDLKSAFKKHYLPADIKADAQLRIKDMKMGERADNYVNKFRVLADESGYDDEALAHIF
;
A
#
# COMPACT_ATOMS: atom_id res chain seq x y z
N ASP A 1 -3.99 1.89 -8.11
CA ASP A 1 -4.24 1.85 -6.67
C ASP A 1 -2.96 1.36 -5.98
N THR A 2 -2.39 2.18 -5.10
CA THR A 2 -1.12 1.91 -4.40
C THR A 2 -1.21 0.73 -3.42
N ARG A 3 -2.37 0.54 -2.77
CA ARG A 3 -2.58 -0.55 -1.82
C ARG A 3 -2.63 -1.89 -2.55
N ARG A 4 -3.35 -1.92 -3.67
CA ARG A 4 -3.38 -3.08 -4.56
C ARG A 4 -1.98 -3.45 -5.06
N PHE A 5 -1.22 -2.47 -5.54
CA PHE A 5 0.16 -2.68 -5.99
C PHE A 5 1.03 -3.33 -4.91
N LEU A 6 1.03 -2.77 -3.69
CA LEU A 6 1.83 -3.34 -2.60
C LEU A 6 1.38 -4.77 -2.25
N THR A 7 0.08 -5.03 -2.29
CA THR A 7 -0.49 -6.37 -2.04
C THR A 7 -0.01 -7.38 -3.10
N GLU A 8 -0.05 -7.01 -4.38
CA GLU A 8 0.40 -7.86 -5.49
C GLU A 8 1.92 -8.15 -5.38
N VAL A 9 2.72 -7.15 -4.99
CA VAL A 9 4.15 -7.33 -4.71
C VAL A 9 4.37 -8.33 -3.57
N GLU A 10 3.67 -8.18 -2.44
CA GLU A 10 3.83 -9.06 -1.28
C GLU A 10 3.42 -10.51 -1.56
N ILE A 11 2.33 -10.70 -2.32
CA ILE A 11 1.92 -12.04 -2.78
C ILE A 11 3.03 -12.67 -3.61
N TYR A 12 3.58 -11.93 -4.58
CA TYR A 12 4.62 -12.45 -5.46
C TYR A 12 5.89 -12.85 -4.69
N LEU A 13 6.37 -11.98 -3.80
CA LEU A 13 7.53 -12.26 -2.96
C LEU A 13 7.33 -13.50 -2.07
N ARG A 14 6.12 -13.70 -1.53
CA ARG A 14 5.77 -14.88 -0.73
C ARG A 14 5.68 -16.17 -1.55
N MET A 15 5.27 -16.07 -2.82
CA MET A 15 5.22 -17.22 -3.73
C MET A 15 6.61 -17.67 -4.20
N HIS A 16 7.61 -16.78 -4.15
CA HIS A 16 8.97 -17.03 -4.66
C HIS A 16 10.06 -16.77 -3.60
N PRO A 17 9.99 -17.39 -2.41
CA PRO A 17 10.86 -17.05 -1.28
C PRO A 17 12.34 -17.37 -1.53
N ALA A 18 12.64 -18.39 -2.34
CA ALA A 18 14.01 -18.74 -2.71
C ALA A 18 14.63 -17.76 -3.73
N GLU A 19 13.80 -17.17 -4.60
CA GLU A 19 14.25 -16.18 -5.57
C GLU A 19 14.53 -14.84 -4.88
N TYR A 20 13.65 -14.43 -3.96
CA TYR A 20 13.71 -13.18 -3.20
C TYR A 20 14.14 -13.39 -1.74
N ASP A 21 15.24 -14.10 -1.57
CA ASP A 21 15.83 -14.49 -0.27
C ASP A 21 16.53 -13.35 0.48
N THR A 22 16.84 -12.24 -0.19
CA THR A 22 17.49 -11.06 0.41
C THR A 22 16.61 -9.82 0.33
N ASP A 23 16.81 -8.90 1.27
CA ASP A 23 16.08 -7.63 1.28
C ASP A 23 16.40 -6.78 0.06
N LYS A 24 17.66 -6.78 -0.40
CA LYS A 24 18.05 -6.14 -1.66
C LYS A 24 17.20 -6.60 -2.84
N LYS A 25 16.98 -7.90 -3.01
CA LYS A 25 16.16 -8.44 -4.11
C LYS A 25 14.69 -8.03 -3.98
N LYS A 26 14.11 -8.11 -2.78
CA LYS A 26 12.72 -7.68 -2.52
C LYS A 26 12.53 -6.19 -2.82
N CYS A 27 13.47 -5.35 -2.36
CA CYS A 27 13.47 -3.91 -2.60
C CYS A 27 13.54 -3.58 -4.10
N LEU A 28 14.47 -4.20 -4.82
CA LEU A 28 14.63 -3.99 -6.26
C LEU A 28 13.39 -4.46 -7.05
N PHE A 29 12.73 -5.53 -6.62
CA PHE A 29 11.48 -5.99 -7.22
C PHE A 29 10.36 -4.95 -7.06
N LEU A 30 10.12 -4.43 -5.85
CA LEU A 30 9.13 -3.38 -5.65
C LEU A 30 9.43 -2.16 -6.54
N LEU A 31 10.69 -1.72 -6.57
CA LEU A 31 11.10 -0.54 -7.34
C LEU A 31 10.95 -0.77 -8.85
N SER A 32 11.26 -1.96 -9.38
CA SER A 32 11.20 -2.24 -10.81
C SER A 32 9.78 -2.16 -11.37
N TYR A 33 8.79 -2.66 -10.61
CA TYR A 33 7.37 -2.63 -10.98
C TYR A 33 6.64 -1.35 -10.59
N LEU A 34 7.26 -0.47 -9.81
CA LEU A 34 6.71 0.86 -9.54
C LEU A 34 6.67 1.70 -10.82
N ARG A 35 5.45 2.05 -11.24
CA ARG A 35 5.14 2.81 -12.46
C ARG A 35 4.23 3.99 -12.11
N GLY A 36 4.47 5.13 -12.78
CA GLY A 36 3.68 6.35 -12.62
C GLY A 36 4.59 7.58 -12.69
N LYS A 37 4.11 8.63 -13.36
CA LYS A 37 4.89 9.86 -13.58
C LYS A 37 5.38 10.48 -12.27
N ASP A 38 4.54 10.43 -11.23
CA ASP A 38 4.82 11.01 -9.92
C ASP A 38 5.63 10.06 -9.01
N THR A 39 5.99 8.86 -9.49
CA THR A 39 6.75 7.87 -8.72
C THR A 39 8.24 7.82 -9.07
N GLN A 40 8.64 8.44 -10.18
CA GLN A 40 9.96 8.28 -10.75
C GLN A 40 11.08 8.83 -9.87
N SER A 41 10.89 10.01 -9.27
CA SER A 41 11.90 10.62 -8.39
C SER A 41 12.13 9.80 -7.12
N TRP A 42 11.07 9.29 -6.51
CA TRP A 42 11.17 8.41 -5.33
C TRP A 42 11.80 7.07 -5.67
N LYS A 43 11.41 6.47 -6.80
CA LYS A 43 12.00 5.23 -7.32
C LYS A 43 13.50 5.40 -7.54
N GLN A 44 13.91 6.46 -8.22
CA GLN A 44 15.32 6.73 -8.51
C GLN A 44 16.12 6.88 -7.22
N ARG A 45 15.65 7.74 -6.30
CA ARG A 45 16.30 7.95 -5.00
C ARG A 45 16.54 6.64 -4.24
N ASN A 46 15.53 5.77 -4.13
CA ASN A 46 15.66 4.52 -3.40
C ASN A 46 16.51 3.48 -4.16
N THR A 47 16.50 3.51 -5.49
CA THR A 47 17.39 2.68 -6.31
C THR A 47 18.86 3.09 -6.11
N ASP A 48 19.12 4.39 -6.07
CA ASP A 48 20.46 4.95 -5.84
C ASP A 48 20.99 4.57 -4.45
N LEU A 49 20.14 4.52 -3.42
CA LEU A 49 20.54 4.03 -2.08
C LEU A 49 21.00 2.57 -2.12
N ILE A 50 20.35 1.72 -2.92
CA ILE A 50 20.70 0.30 -3.05
C ILE A 50 21.98 0.10 -3.88
N PHE A 51 22.18 0.90 -4.93
CA PHE A 51 23.30 0.75 -5.85
C PHE A 51 24.58 1.47 -5.41
N ASN A 52 24.46 2.60 -4.71
CA ASN A 52 25.60 3.36 -4.20
C ASN A 52 25.98 2.96 -2.77
N TRP A 53 25.41 1.85 -2.27
CA TRP A 53 25.72 1.28 -0.96
C TRP A 53 27.22 1.01 -0.82
N LYS A 54 27.81 1.54 0.25
CA LYS A 54 29.19 1.22 0.68
C LYS A 54 29.12 0.22 1.84
N SER A 55 30.11 -0.67 1.95
CA SER A 55 30.14 -1.71 3.01
C SER A 55 30.13 -1.17 4.45
N SER A 56 30.31 0.14 4.65
CA SER A 56 30.21 0.82 5.94
C SER A 56 28.81 1.33 6.29
N ASP A 57 27.88 1.34 5.35
CA ASP A 57 26.53 1.89 5.54
C ASP A 57 25.53 0.76 5.85
N ASP A 58 24.47 1.06 6.60
CA ASP A 58 23.39 0.11 6.87
C ASP A 58 22.67 -0.28 5.58
N GLU A 59 22.57 -1.59 5.34
CA GLU A 59 21.83 -2.12 4.19
C GLU A 59 20.33 -1.77 4.31
N LEU A 60 19.76 -1.15 3.27
CA LEU A 60 18.34 -0.85 3.21
C LEU A 60 17.50 -2.13 3.33
N LYS A 61 16.76 -2.26 4.44
CA LYS A 61 15.90 -3.42 4.69
C LYS A 61 14.57 -3.31 3.98
N TRP A 62 13.99 -4.48 3.69
CA TRP A 62 12.69 -4.57 3.01
C TRP A 62 11.60 -3.84 3.79
N ASP A 63 11.55 -4.03 5.11
CA ASP A 63 10.53 -3.42 5.96
C ASP A 63 10.68 -1.90 6.06
N ASP A 64 11.90 -1.36 5.96
CA ASP A 64 12.15 0.08 5.92
C ASP A 64 11.64 0.69 4.62
N LEU A 65 12.00 0.11 3.47
CA LEU A 65 11.53 0.57 2.17
C LEU A 65 10.00 0.48 2.07
N LYS A 66 9.42 -0.63 2.54
CA LYS A 66 7.97 -0.84 2.58
C LYS A 66 7.29 0.22 3.46
N SER A 67 7.83 0.53 4.63
CA SER A 67 7.29 1.56 5.51
C SER A 67 7.37 2.95 4.89
N ALA A 68 8.50 3.28 4.25
CA ALA A 68 8.68 4.52 3.51
C ALA A 68 7.70 4.64 2.34
N PHE A 69 7.49 3.55 1.60
CA PHE A 69 6.53 3.48 0.50
C PHE A 69 5.11 3.76 0.99
N LYS A 70 4.68 3.09 2.07
CA LYS A 70 3.37 3.33 2.70
C LYS A 70 3.24 4.79 3.13
N LYS A 71 4.22 5.34 3.85
CA LYS A 71 4.18 6.74 4.30
C LYS A 71 4.08 7.74 3.14
N HIS A 72 4.73 7.45 2.01
CA HIS A 72 4.79 8.36 0.86
C HIS A 72 3.55 8.28 -0.05
N TYR A 73 3.03 7.07 -0.28
CA TYR A 73 1.95 6.84 -1.26
C TYR A 73 0.62 6.35 -0.67
N LEU A 74 0.59 6.02 0.62
CA LEU A 74 -0.60 5.68 1.40
C LEU A 74 -0.68 6.68 2.57
N PRO A 75 -0.99 7.97 2.31
CA PRO A 75 -1.09 8.95 3.38
C PRO A 75 -2.10 8.50 4.44
N ALA A 76 -1.85 8.89 5.69
CA ALA A 76 -2.59 8.48 6.89
C ALA A 76 -4.10 8.74 6.85
N ASP A 77 -4.54 9.55 5.90
CA ASP A 77 -5.94 9.93 5.74
C ASP A 77 -6.79 8.87 5.05
N ILE A 78 -6.30 7.64 4.88
CA ILE A 78 -7.17 6.50 4.49
C ILE A 78 -8.34 6.39 5.46
N LYS A 79 -8.14 6.67 6.75
CA LYS A 79 -9.25 6.70 7.71
C LYS A 79 -10.24 7.82 7.42
N ALA A 80 -9.84 9.09 7.33
CA ALA A 80 -10.83 10.14 7.12
C ALA A 80 -11.38 10.16 5.68
N ASP A 81 -10.60 9.76 4.67
CA ASP A 81 -11.09 9.51 3.29
C ASP A 81 -12.09 8.35 3.27
N ALA A 82 -11.81 7.24 3.98
CA ALA A 82 -12.79 6.16 4.10
C ALA A 82 -14.04 6.60 4.85
N GLN A 83 -13.91 7.36 5.95
CA GLN A 83 -15.05 7.92 6.69
C GLN A 83 -15.86 8.91 5.83
N LEU A 84 -15.21 9.79 5.07
CA LEU A 84 -15.86 10.71 4.13
C LEU A 84 -16.57 9.95 3.01
N ARG A 85 -15.94 8.93 2.43
CA ARG A 85 -16.53 8.09 1.39
C ARG A 85 -17.68 7.23 1.88
N ILE A 86 -17.66 6.80 3.14
CA ILE A 86 -18.78 6.14 3.81
C ILE A 86 -19.94 7.14 3.96
N LYS A 87 -19.67 8.37 4.44
CA LYS A 87 -20.69 9.42 4.60
C LYS A 87 -21.31 9.87 3.26
N ASP A 88 -20.51 9.91 2.20
CA ASP A 88 -20.96 10.30 0.85
C ASP A 88 -21.53 9.11 0.05
N MET A 89 -21.50 7.90 0.60
CA MET A 89 -21.99 6.70 -0.09
C MET A 89 -23.52 6.71 -0.14
N LYS A 90 -24.07 6.87 -1.35
CA LYS A 90 -25.51 6.68 -1.61
C LYS A 90 -25.75 5.32 -2.24
N MET A 91 -26.76 4.60 -1.76
CA MET A 91 -27.22 3.36 -2.41
C MET A 91 -27.69 3.68 -3.84
N GLY A 92 -26.95 3.16 -4.82
CA GLY A 92 -27.32 3.17 -6.23
C GLY A 92 -27.92 1.83 -6.67
N GLU A 93 -27.85 1.52 -7.97
CA GLU A 93 -28.69 0.49 -8.63
C GLU A 93 -28.43 -0.98 -8.24
N ARG A 94 -27.38 -1.32 -7.46
CA ARG A 94 -27.20 -2.68 -6.92
C ARG A 94 -26.60 -2.71 -5.51
N ALA A 95 -27.28 -3.41 -4.62
CA ALA A 95 -26.91 -3.53 -3.21
C ALA A 95 -25.64 -4.36 -2.97
N ASP A 96 -25.33 -5.34 -3.81
CA ASP A 96 -24.16 -6.22 -3.68
C ASP A 96 -22.83 -5.47 -3.84
N ASN A 97 -22.73 -4.59 -4.83
CA ASN A 97 -21.57 -3.71 -5.04
C ASN A 97 -21.44 -2.68 -3.92
N TYR A 98 -22.56 -2.17 -3.43
CA TYR A 98 -22.58 -1.26 -2.28
C TYR A 98 -22.04 -1.95 -1.03
N VAL A 99 -22.54 -3.16 -0.70
CA VAL A 99 -22.11 -3.94 0.48
C VAL A 99 -20.63 -4.30 0.42
N ASN A 100 -20.13 -4.76 -0.73
CA ASN A 100 -18.70 -5.09 -0.87
C ASN A 100 -17.81 -3.85 -0.72
N LYS A 101 -18.19 -2.73 -1.33
CA LYS A 101 -17.45 -1.47 -1.24
C LYS A 101 -17.49 -0.87 0.17
N PHE A 102 -18.65 -0.97 0.84
CA PHE A 102 -18.83 -0.57 2.23
C PHE A 102 -17.96 -1.40 3.16
N ARG A 103 -17.94 -2.73 3.02
CA ARG A 103 -17.12 -3.59 3.90
C ARG A 103 -15.63 -3.25 3.81
N VAL A 104 -15.12 -3.03 2.59
CA VAL A 104 -13.72 -2.61 2.39
C VAL A 104 -13.47 -1.25 3.05
N LEU A 105 -14.35 -0.27 2.85
CA LEU A 105 -14.18 1.06 3.45
C LEU A 105 -14.34 1.04 4.98
N ALA A 106 -15.22 0.19 5.53
CA ALA A 106 -15.42 0.01 6.96
C ALA A 106 -14.14 -0.51 7.62
N ASP A 107 -13.55 -1.58 7.07
CA ASP A 107 -12.25 -2.14 7.49
C ASP A 107 -11.14 -1.08 7.45
N GLU A 108 -11.19 -0.17 6.48
CA GLU A 108 -10.20 0.90 6.28
C GLU A 108 -10.41 2.10 7.21
N SER A 109 -11.66 2.41 7.57
CA SER A 109 -12.04 3.53 8.43
C SER A 109 -11.75 3.29 9.91
N GLY A 110 -11.76 2.02 10.35
CA GLY A 110 -11.66 1.65 11.77
C GLY A 110 -12.81 2.19 12.62
N TYR A 111 -14.01 2.37 12.05
CA TYR A 111 -15.22 2.62 12.82
C TYR A 111 -15.49 1.44 13.78
N ASP A 112 -15.98 1.75 14.98
CA ASP A 112 -16.55 0.75 15.89
C ASP A 112 -17.92 0.30 15.34
N ASP A 113 -18.32 -0.95 15.61
CA ASP A 113 -19.52 -1.57 15.03
C ASP A 113 -20.80 -0.74 15.32
N GLU A 114 -20.81 -0.02 16.44
CA GLU A 114 -21.88 0.90 16.85
C GLU A 114 -22.02 2.11 15.93
N ALA A 115 -20.90 2.66 15.42
CA ALA A 115 -20.91 3.78 14.50
C ALA A 115 -21.28 3.37 13.06
N LEU A 116 -21.00 2.12 12.66
CA LEU A 116 -21.41 1.56 11.37
C LEU A 116 -22.92 1.30 11.30
N ALA A 117 -23.54 0.91 12.42
CA ALA A 117 -24.98 0.66 12.51
C ALA A 117 -25.84 1.92 12.26
N HIS A 118 -25.33 3.11 12.55
CA HIS A 118 -26.02 4.39 12.35
C HIS A 118 -25.97 4.92 10.89
N ILE A 119 -25.20 4.27 10.02
CA ILE A 119 -25.04 4.67 8.61
C ILE A 119 -26.02 3.91 7.70
N PHE A 120 -26.62 2.82 8.21
CA PHE A 120 -27.75 2.10 7.60
C PHE A 120 -29.08 2.72 8.03
#